data_AF-A0A0F9RWT1-F1
#
_entry.id   AF-A0A0F9RWT1-F1
#
_cell.length_a   1.000
_cell.length_b   1.000
_cell.length_c   1.000
_cell.angle_alpha   90.00
_cell.angle_beta   90.00
_cell.angle_gamma   90.00
#
_symmetry.space_group_name_H-M   'P 1'
#
loop_
_entity.id
_entity.type
_entity.pdbx_description
1 polymer ?
#
loop_
_entity_poly.entity_id
_entity_poly.type
_entity_poly.pdbx_seq_one_letter_code
_entity_poly.pdbx_strand_id
1 'polypeptide(L)' 'MLNPEEFEKVMEKESQRDCIQERHATMDDIKGELLRDLGYGKGIIIFNNTEKWYE' A
#
# COMPACT_ATOMS: atom_id res chain seq x y z
N MET A 1 -8.84 10.15 -2.06
CA MET A 1 -8.20 9.48 -3.21
C MET A 1 -7.15 10.39 -3.83
N LEU A 2 -5.90 9.92 -3.87
CA LEU A 2 -4.80 10.57 -4.60
C LEU A 2 -5.06 10.49 -6.11
N ASN A 3 -4.63 11.48 -6.87
CA ASN A 3 -4.53 11.33 -8.32
C ASN A 3 -3.33 10.43 -8.69
N PRO A 4 -3.23 9.93 -9.95
CA PRO A 4 -2.15 9.03 -10.33
C PRO A 4 -0.73 9.57 -10.11
N GLU A 5 -0.48 10.86 -10.39
CA GLU A 5 0.84 11.48 -10.21
C GLU A 5 1.18 11.66 -8.72
N GLU A 6 0.19 11.99 -7.89
CA GLU A 6 0.35 12.08 -6.44
C GLU A 6 0.64 10.71 -5.83
N PHE A 7 -0.07 9.67 -6.29
CA PHE A 7 0.16 8.29 -5.86
C PHE A 7 1.59 7.84 -6.21
N GLU A 8 2.04 8.09 -7.44
CA GLU A 8 3.39 7.75 -7.88
C GLU A 8 4.46 8.41 -7.00
N LYS A 9 4.34 9.72 -6.74
CA LYS A 9 5.29 10.46 -5.88
C LYS A 9 5.34 9.92 -4.45
N VAL A 10 4.20 9.57 -3.88
CA VAL A 10 4.13 9.00 -2.53
C VAL A 10 4.77 7.61 -2.50
N MET A 11 4.47 6.76 -3.48
CA MET A 11 5.05 5.42 -3.58
C MET A 11 6.56 5.46 -3.82
N GLU A 12 7.03 6.38 -4.66
CA GLU A 12 8.47 6.59 -4.92
C GLU A 12 9.17 7.02 -3.63
N LYS A 13 8.59 7.96 -2.87
CA LYS A 13 9.15 8.39 -1.58
C LYS A 13 9.27 7.24 -0.58
N GLU A 14 8.20 6.46 -0.37
CA GLU A 14 8.24 5.35 0.58
C GLU A 14 9.17 4.22 0.11
N SER A 15 9.37 4.05 -1.21
CA SER A 15 10.30 3.05 -1.76
C SER A 15 11.76 3.26 -1.30
N GLN A 16 12.11 4.49 -0.94
CA GLN A 16 13.45 4.89 -0.49
C GLN A 16 13.66 4.73 1.02
N ARG A 17 12.66 4.26 1.78
CA ARG A 17 12.81 4.06 3.23
C ARG A 17 13.80 2.92 3.52
N ASP A 18 14.69 3.15 4.50
CA ASP A 18 15.77 2.23 4.85
C ASP A 18 15.28 0.89 5.41
N CYS A 19 14.26 0.93 6.27
CA CYS A 19 13.70 -0.27 6.87
C CYS A 19 12.79 -0.98 5.86
N ILE A 20 13.24 -2.14 5.38
CA ILE A 20 12.51 -2.92 4.36
C ILE A 20 11.12 -3.31 4.84
N GLN A 21 10.97 -3.72 6.12
CA GLN A 21 9.66 -4.07 6.66
C GLN A 21 8.71 -2.87 6.67
N GLU A 22 9.15 -1.75 7.22
CA GLU A 22 8.33 -0.52 7.26
C GLU A 22 7.98 0.00 5.87
N ARG A 23 8.92 -0.09 4.91
CA ARG A 23 8.69 0.26 3.52
C ARG A 23 7.54 -0.56 2.94
N HIS A 24 7.60 -1.88 3.06
CA HIS A 24 6.57 -2.76 2.51
C HIS A 24 5.22 -2.56 3.21
N ALA A 25 5.22 -2.46 4.54
CA ALA A 25 3.99 -2.20 5.31
C ALA A 25 3.32 -0.90 4.87
N THR A 26 4.07 0.21 4.82
CA THR A 26 3.53 1.53 4.47
C THR A 26 3.03 1.57 3.02
N MET A 27 3.78 1.00 2.08
CA MET A 27 3.38 0.95 0.67
C MET A 27 2.13 0.10 0.45
N ASP A 28 1.97 -0.99 1.20
CA ASP A 28 0.78 -1.83 1.13
C ASP A 28 -0.46 -1.15 1.73
N ASP A 29 -0.31 -0.36 2.78
CA ASP A 29 -1.39 0.46 3.33
C ASP A 29 -1.88 1.49 2.30
N ILE A 30 -0.97 2.26 1.68
CA ILE A 30 -1.28 3.27 0.67
C ILE A 30 -1.99 2.63 -0.54
N LYS A 31 -1.46 1.50 -1.03
CA LYS A 31 -2.07 0.75 -2.14
C LYS A 31 -3.43 0.19 -1.75
N GLY A 32 -3.58 -0.29 -0.51
CA GLY A 32 -4.81 -0.85 0.02
C GLY A 32 -5.93 0.18 0.11
N GLU A 33 -5.62 1.41 0.53
CA GLU A 33 -6.57 2.54 0.53
C GLU A 33 -7.03 2.88 -0.89
N LEU A 34 -6.10 3.01 -1.86
CA LEU A 34 -6.45 3.29 -3.25
C LEU A 34 -7.38 2.20 -3.82
N LEU A 35 -7.03 0.93 -3.63
CA LEU A 35 -7.82 -0.18 -4.14
C LEU A 35 -9.20 -0.27 -3.47
N ARG A 36 -9.31 0.12 -2.19
CA ARG A 36 -10.60 0.24 -1.51
C ARG A 36 -11.45 1.34 -2.12
N ASP A 37 -10.88 2.53 -2.36
CA ASP A 37 -11.56 3.66 -3.01
C ASP A 37 -12.04 3.29 -4.43
N LEU A 38 -11.29 2.45 -5.14
CA LEU A 38 -11.64 1.93 -6.48
C LEU A 38 -12.66 0.78 -6.46
N GLY A 39 -13.14 0.35 -5.29
CA GLY A 39 -14.19 -0.68 -5.16
C GLY A 39 -13.69 -2.12 -4.97
N TYR A 40 -12.39 -2.34 -4.82
CA TYR A 40 -11.79 -3.67 -4.59
C TYR A 40 -11.81 -4.10 -3.11
N GLY A 41 -12.66 -3.51 -2.27
CA GLY A 41 -12.65 -3.70 -0.82
C GLY A 41 -12.67 -5.17 -0.36
N LYS A 42 -13.38 -6.06 -1.07
CA LYS A 42 -13.39 -7.51 -0.77
C LYS A 42 -12.02 -8.16 -0.93
N GLY A 43 -11.28 -7.80 -1.99
CA GLY A 43 -9.92 -8.29 -2.22
C GLY A 43 -8.94 -7.74 -1.18
N ILE A 44 -9.12 -6.48 -0.76
CA ILE A 44 -8.29 -5.85 0.27
C ILE A 44 -8.49 -6.50 1.65
N ILE A 45 -9.70 -6.94 1.99
CA ILE A 45 -9.93 -7.69 3.23
C ILE A 45 -9.12 -9.00 3.23
N ILE A 46 -9.12 -9.72 2.10
CA ILE A 46 -8.33 -10.97 1.98
C ILE A 46 -6.84 -10.66 2.09
N PHE A 47 -6.37 -9.64 1.36
CA PHE A 47 -4.98 -9.20 1.38
C PHE A 47 -4.52 -8.83 2.80
N ASN A 48 -5.31 -8.03 3.54
CA ASN A 48 -4.97 -7.60 4.90
C ASN A 48 -4.97 -8.74 5.93
N ASN A 49 -5.71 -9.82 5.68
CA ASN A 49 -5.78 -10.99 6.56
C ASN A 49 -4.78 -12.09 6.16
N THR A 50 -3.98 -11.87 5.12
CA THR A 50 -2.95 -12.82 4.68
C THR A 50 -1.66 -12.53 5.43
N GLU A 51 -0.97 -13.58 5.88
CA GLU A 51 0.35 -13.46 6.48
C GLU A 51 1.32 -12.79 5.50
N LYS A 52 1.93 -11.69 5.94
CA LYS A 52 2.92 -10.94 5.18
C LYS A 52 4.30 -11.39 5.61
N TRP A 53 5.20 -11.54 4.66
CA TRP A 53 6.59 -11.94 4.94
C TRP A 53 7.37 -10.90 5.78
N TYR A 54 6.87 -9.67 5.82
CA TYR A 54 7.48 -8.53 6.51
C TYR A 54 6.82 -8.20 7.86
N GLU A 55 5.82 -8.98 8.28
CA GLU A 55 5.17 -8.89 9.60
C GLU A 55 5.61 -10.03 10.52
#